data_AF-X6DIK2-F1
#
_entry.id   AF-X6DIK2-F1
#
_cell.length_a   1.000
_cell.length_b   1.000
_cell.length_c   1.000
_cell.angle_alpha   90.00
_cell.angle_beta   90.00
_cell.angle_gamma   90.00
#
_symmetry.space_group_name_H-M   'P 1'
#
loop_
_entity.id
_entity.type
_entity.pdbx_description
1 polymer ?
#
loop_
_entity_poly.entity_id
_entity_poly.type
_entity_poly.pdbx_seq_one_letter_code
_entity_poly.pdbx_strand_id
1 'polypeptide(L)'
;MTCALQARITVDDRLMFISDVRHQLDPLTDAPQTILLKMVTQRAEPKASVFGQLWVVDYVDGIGAVAAPQATFQVSEAGKAGGSGPCNSYFATAKIEGEAITISGIGSTYKACAPEVMAEEKALFDALARAASYNVEAGKLTISDKVGREILRFSAAS
;
A
#
# COMPACT_ATOMS: atom_id res chain seq x y z
N MET A 1 0.48 44.06 24.16
CA MET A 1 0.57 42.59 24.22
C MET A 1 0.11 42.08 22.87
N THR A 2 0.83 41.18 22.21
CA THR A 2 0.42 40.64 20.91
C THR A 2 -0.06 39.19 21.06
N CYS A 3 -1.23 38.91 20.51
CA CYS A 3 -1.78 37.56 20.42
C CYS A 3 -1.64 37.06 18.97
N ALA A 4 -1.87 35.78 18.75
CA ALA A 4 -1.97 35.21 17.41
C ALA A 4 -3.33 34.55 17.25
N LEU A 5 -4.01 34.82 16.13
CA LEU A 5 -5.22 34.13 15.72
C LEU A 5 -4.88 32.88 14.92
N GLN A 6 -5.66 31.83 15.15
CA GLN A 6 -5.66 30.61 14.37
C GLN A 6 -7.11 30.22 14.10
N ALA A 7 -7.39 29.75 12.88
CA ALA A 7 -8.71 29.29 12.49
C ALA A 7 -8.64 27.90 11.85
N ARG A 8 -9.65 27.07 12.16
CA ARG A 8 -9.79 25.68 11.72
C ARG A 8 -11.25 25.42 11.38
N ILE A 9 -11.50 24.73 10.28
CA ILE A 9 -12.84 24.26 9.89
C ILE A 9 -12.81 22.73 9.84
N THR A 10 -13.70 22.09 10.58
CA THR A 10 -13.88 20.63 10.61
C THR A 10 -15.25 20.24 10.04
N VAL A 11 -15.31 19.09 9.37
CA VAL A 11 -16.55 18.43 8.92
C VAL A 11 -16.45 16.97 9.36
N ASP A 12 -17.42 16.49 10.15
CA ASP A 12 -17.41 15.13 10.73
C ASP A 12 -16.07 14.78 11.40
N ASP A 13 -15.60 15.66 12.30
CA ASP A 13 -14.31 15.57 13.01
C ASP A 13 -13.04 15.59 12.12
N ARG A 14 -13.19 15.72 10.79
CA ARG A 14 -12.08 15.84 9.86
C ARG A 14 -11.74 17.31 9.60
N LEU A 15 -10.48 17.70 9.83
CA LEU A 15 -9.99 19.05 9.52
C LEU A 15 -9.96 19.27 8.00
N MET A 16 -10.77 20.22 7.51
CA MET A 16 -10.91 20.54 6.09
C MET A 16 -10.12 21.79 5.71
N PHE A 17 -10.02 22.78 6.60
CA PHE A 17 -9.29 24.02 6.34
C PHE A 17 -8.53 24.51 7.58
N ILE A 18 -7.36 25.12 7.36
CA ILE A 18 -6.53 25.70 8.42
C ILE A 18 -5.84 26.99 7.96
N SER A 19 -5.65 27.93 8.89
CA SER A 19 -4.72 29.06 8.71
C SER A 19 -3.28 28.57 8.91
N ASP A 20 -2.46 28.56 7.86
CA ASP A 20 -1.06 28.11 7.90
C ASP A 20 -0.06 29.24 8.19
N VAL A 21 -0.55 30.49 8.28
CA VAL A 21 0.22 31.68 8.62
C VAL A 21 -0.15 32.15 10.02
N ARG A 22 0.85 32.58 10.79
CA ARG A 22 0.65 33.19 12.10
C ARG A 22 0.07 34.59 11.94
N HIS A 23 -1.22 34.75 12.23
CA HIS A 23 -1.90 36.05 12.14
C HIS A 23 -1.78 36.80 13.46
N GLN A 24 -0.83 37.74 13.56
CA GLN A 24 -0.66 38.54 14.78
C GLN A 24 -1.70 39.65 14.87
N LEU A 25 -2.21 39.89 16.08
CA LEU A 25 -3.09 41.03 16.37
C LEU A 25 -2.80 41.63 17.74
N ASP A 26 -3.19 42.89 17.89
CA ASP A 26 -3.39 43.52 19.18
C ASP A 26 -4.84 43.27 19.64
N PRO A 27 -5.06 42.56 20.76
CA PRO A 27 -6.40 42.22 21.25
C PRO A 27 -7.20 43.44 21.73
N LEU A 28 -6.58 44.62 21.86
CA LEU A 28 -7.26 45.86 22.25
C LEU A 28 -7.83 46.62 21.05
N THR A 29 -7.66 46.13 19.82
CA THR A 29 -8.20 46.76 18.61
C THR A 29 -9.57 46.21 18.24
N ASP A 30 -10.52 47.08 17.91
CA ASP A 30 -11.89 46.72 17.49
C ASP A 30 -12.03 46.64 15.95
N ALA A 31 -10.91 46.51 15.25
CA ALA A 31 -10.89 46.45 13.80
C ALA A 31 -11.16 45.01 13.31
N PRO A 32 -12.07 44.80 12.33
CA PRO A 32 -12.31 43.50 11.73
C PRO A 32 -11.02 42.86 11.19
N GLN A 33 -10.87 41.56 11.40
CA GLN A 33 -9.73 40.78 10.91
C GLN A 33 -10.19 39.77 9.86
N THR A 34 -9.49 39.72 8.73
CA THR A 34 -9.70 38.71 7.69
C THR A 34 -8.60 37.65 7.80
N ILE A 35 -8.98 36.38 7.96
CA ILE A 35 -8.05 35.24 7.98
C ILE A 35 -8.31 34.38 6.75
N LEU A 36 -7.27 34.18 5.94
CA LEU A 36 -7.31 33.24 4.83
C LEU A 36 -7.09 31.81 5.33
N LEU A 37 -7.96 30.89 4.91
CA LEU A 37 -7.81 29.47 5.20
C LEU A 37 -7.38 28.73 3.95
N LYS A 38 -6.45 27.80 4.12
CA LYS A 38 -6.09 26.84 3.07
C LYS A 38 -6.80 25.53 3.32
N MET A 39 -7.27 24.91 2.25
CA MET A 39 -7.76 23.54 2.33
C MET A 39 -6.61 22.66 2.80
N VAL A 40 -6.88 21.80 3.77
CA VAL A 40 -5.94 20.77 4.17
C VAL A 40 -5.86 19.81 3.00
N THR A 41 -4.77 19.85 2.25
CA THR A 41 -4.35 18.66 1.52
C THR A 41 -4.09 17.63 2.61
N GLN A 42 -4.88 16.55 2.61
CA GLN A 42 -4.53 15.39 3.43
C GLN A 42 -3.08 15.09 3.07
N ARG A 43 -2.18 15.33 4.02
CA ARG A 43 -0.84 14.81 3.91
C ARG A 43 -1.09 13.32 3.90
N ALA A 44 -1.07 12.71 2.72
CA ALA A 44 -0.98 11.27 2.62
C ALA A 44 0.21 10.93 3.51
N GLU A 45 -0.06 10.27 4.64
CA GLU A 45 1.02 9.64 5.38
C GLU A 45 1.83 8.87 4.33
N PRO A 46 3.17 8.96 4.34
CA PRO A 46 3.96 8.25 3.35
C PRO A 46 3.54 6.79 3.42
N LYS A 47 2.74 6.38 2.44
CA LYS A 47 2.14 5.05 2.39
C LYS A 47 3.32 4.11 2.42
N ALA A 48 3.33 3.17 3.36
CA ALA A 48 4.44 2.26 3.53
C ALA A 48 4.81 1.67 2.17
N SER A 49 6.07 1.81 1.79
CA SER A 49 6.51 1.45 0.45
C SER A 49 6.39 -0.07 0.28
N VAL A 50 5.82 -0.50 -0.85
CA VAL A 50 5.87 -1.92 -1.24
C VAL A 50 7.28 -2.31 -1.71
N PHE A 51 8.09 -1.33 -2.11
CA PHE A 51 9.45 -1.52 -2.61
C PHE A 51 10.45 -1.87 -1.51
N GLY A 52 11.44 -2.69 -1.85
CA GLY A 52 12.59 -2.99 -0.99
C GLY A 52 12.26 -3.86 0.23
N GLN A 53 10.99 -4.13 0.50
CA GLN A 53 10.52 -5.01 1.56
C GLN A 53 10.36 -6.44 1.05
N LEU A 54 10.80 -7.42 1.85
CA LEU A 54 10.45 -8.82 1.65
C LEU A 54 9.11 -9.10 2.33
N TRP A 55 8.18 -9.66 1.58
CA TRP A 55 6.82 -10.01 2.00
C TRP A 55 6.67 -11.52 2.04
N VAL A 56 6.03 -12.05 3.08
CA VAL A 56 5.68 -13.47 3.23
C VAL A 56 4.20 -13.63 2.89
N VAL A 57 3.87 -14.60 2.04
CA VAL A 57 2.48 -14.86 1.62
C VAL A 57 1.69 -15.47 2.77
N ASP A 58 0.62 -14.79 3.21
CA ASP A 58 -0.29 -15.25 4.25
C ASP A 58 -1.60 -15.81 3.66
N TYR A 59 -2.01 -15.34 2.48
CA TYR A 59 -3.27 -15.71 1.85
C TYR A 59 -3.17 -15.66 0.31
N VAL A 60 -3.79 -16.65 -0.34
CA VAL A 60 -3.95 -16.71 -1.79
C VAL A 60 -5.39 -17.06 -2.15
N ASP A 61 -5.99 -16.27 -3.04
CA ASP A 61 -7.33 -16.55 -3.59
C ASP A 61 -7.39 -17.94 -4.24
N GLY A 62 -8.39 -18.73 -3.84
CA GLY A 62 -8.55 -20.13 -4.27
C GLY A 62 -7.83 -21.17 -3.42
N ILE A 63 -6.90 -20.76 -2.54
CA ILE A 63 -6.21 -21.64 -1.58
C ILE A 63 -6.65 -21.36 -0.15
N GLY A 64 -6.74 -20.08 0.23
CA GLY A 64 -6.99 -19.64 1.60
C GLY A 64 -5.71 -19.21 2.31
N ALA A 65 -5.66 -19.41 3.63
CA ALA A 65 -4.50 -19.06 4.44
C ALA A 65 -3.33 -20.03 4.16
N VAL A 66 -2.14 -19.48 3.94
CA VAL A 66 -0.92 -20.23 3.64
C VAL A 66 0.03 -20.10 4.83
N ALA A 67 0.51 -21.22 5.36
CA ALA A 67 1.43 -21.24 6.51
C ALA A 67 2.80 -21.86 6.16
N ALA A 68 2.81 -22.91 5.34
CA ALA A 68 4.02 -23.56 4.84
C ALA A 68 3.67 -24.35 3.56
N PRO A 69 4.58 -24.45 2.56
CA PRO A 69 5.90 -23.80 2.49
C PRO A 69 5.79 -22.28 2.39
N GLN A 70 6.72 -21.54 3.02
CA GLN A 70 6.69 -20.08 3.00
C GLN A 70 7.03 -19.53 1.62
N ALA A 71 6.00 -19.04 0.92
CA ALA A 71 6.19 -18.26 -0.28
C ALA A 71 6.49 -16.80 0.07
N THR A 72 7.30 -16.15 -0.75
CA THR A 72 7.72 -14.76 -0.57
C THR A 72 7.47 -13.94 -1.83
N PHE A 73 7.39 -12.63 -1.64
CA PHE A 73 7.24 -11.64 -2.69
C PHE A 73 8.09 -10.41 -2.36
N GLN A 74 8.78 -9.89 -3.37
CA GLN A 74 9.52 -8.64 -3.28
C GLN A 74 9.37 -7.89 -4.59
N VAL A 75 9.36 -6.57 -4.51
CA VAL A 75 9.45 -5.67 -5.66
C VAL A 75 10.58 -4.65 -5.44
N SER A 76 11.40 -4.46 -6.46
CA SER A 76 12.45 -3.44 -6.47
C SER A 76 11.96 -2.17 -7.17
N GLU A 77 12.58 -1.04 -6.86
CA GLU A 77 12.30 0.25 -7.51
C GLU A 77 12.54 0.21 -9.03
N ALA A 78 13.38 -0.71 -9.51
CA ALA A 78 13.63 -0.94 -10.93
C ALA A 78 12.51 -1.75 -11.63
N GLY A 79 11.41 -2.06 -10.94
CA GLY A 79 10.27 -2.79 -11.49
C GLY A 79 10.48 -4.31 -11.60
N LYS A 80 11.54 -4.87 -11.01
CA LYS A 80 11.70 -6.32 -10.89
C LYS A 80 10.89 -6.81 -9.69
N ALA A 81 10.04 -7.81 -9.92
CA ALA A 81 9.32 -8.51 -8.87
C ALA A 81 9.70 -10.00 -8.85
N GLY A 82 9.50 -10.68 -7.72
CA GLY A 82 9.78 -12.11 -7.62
C GLY A 82 9.91 -12.57 -6.18
N GLY A 83 10.32 -13.83 -6.02
CA GLY A 83 10.52 -14.44 -4.72
C GLY A 83 10.62 -15.96 -4.80
N SER A 84 10.39 -16.61 -3.67
CA SER A 84 10.21 -18.06 -3.60
C SER A 84 8.72 -18.36 -3.61
N GLY A 85 8.25 -19.17 -4.54
CA GLY A 85 6.95 -19.81 -4.46
C GLY A 85 7.00 -21.02 -3.53
N PRO A 86 5.87 -21.73 -3.36
CA PRO A 86 5.81 -22.95 -2.56
C PRO A 86 6.77 -24.07 -3.04
N CYS A 87 7.05 -24.12 -4.35
CA CYS A 87 7.98 -25.10 -4.94
C CYS A 87 9.20 -24.44 -5.60
N ASN A 88 8.94 -23.44 -6.45
CA ASN A 88 9.89 -22.86 -7.37
C ASN A 88 10.24 -21.43 -6.99
N SER A 89 11.45 -21.01 -7.34
CA SER A 89 11.76 -19.58 -7.34
C SER A 89 11.17 -18.97 -8.60
N TYR A 90 10.63 -17.76 -8.47
CA TYR A 90 9.96 -17.08 -9.57
C TYR A 90 10.41 -15.62 -9.70
N PHE A 91 10.20 -15.09 -10.89
CA PHE A 91 10.50 -13.72 -11.25
C PHE A 91 9.36 -13.17 -12.11
N ALA A 92 9.20 -11.85 -12.06
CA ALA A 92 8.18 -11.11 -12.77
C ALA A 92 8.62 -9.65 -12.95
N THR A 93 7.84 -8.90 -13.70
CA THR A 93 7.93 -7.45 -13.79
C THR A 93 6.73 -6.83 -13.08
N ALA A 94 6.96 -5.85 -12.22
CA ALA A 94 5.93 -5.06 -11.59
C ALA A 94 6.00 -3.61 -12.06
N LYS A 95 4.87 -3.10 -12.54
CA LYS A 95 4.66 -1.68 -12.82
C LYS A 95 3.78 -1.11 -11.73
N ILE A 96 4.25 -0.05 -11.06
CA ILE A 96 3.52 0.62 -9.98
C ILE A 96 3.29 2.07 -10.37
N GLU A 97 2.03 2.51 -10.30
CA GLU A 97 1.60 3.88 -10.61
C GLU A 97 0.63 4.34 -9.53
N GLY A 98 1.16 5.07 -8.53
CA GLY A 98 0.39 5.41 -7.32
C GLY A 98 0.03 4.15 -6.53
N GLU A 99 -1.25 3.80 -6.50
CA GLU A 99 -1.77 2.60 -5.82
C GLU A 99 -2.06 1.45 -6.79
N ALA A 100 -1.91 1.70 -8.10
CA ALA A 100 -2.07 0.67 -9.10
C ALA A 100 -0.81 -0.20 -9.15
N ILE A 101 -0.99 -1.51 -9.24
CA ILE A 101 0.08 -2.48 -9.49
C ILE A 101 -0.33 -3.38 -10.65
N THR A 102 0.60 -3.63 -11.56
CA THR A 102 0.42 -4.63 -12.62
C THR A 102 1.62 -5.53 -12.64
N ILE A 103 1.38 -6.84 -12.58
CA ILE A 103 2.42 -7.87 -12.61
C ILE A 103 2.34 -8.60 -13.94
N SER A 104 3.46 -8.73 -14.61
CA SER A 104 3.56 -9.37 -15.93
C SER A 104 4.87 -10.14 -16.07
N GLY A 105 4.95 -10.98 -17.11
CA GLY A 105 6.17 -11.75 -17.39
C GLY A 105 6.54 -12.72 -16.26
N ILE A 106 5.55 -13.33 -15.61
CA ILE A 106 5.77 -14.29 -14.53
C ILE A 106 6.43 -15.55 -15.12
N GLY A 107 7.61 -15.87 -14.62
CA GLY A 107 8.35 -17.09 -14.93
C GLY A 107 8.89 -17.73 -13.65
N SER A 108 9.09 -19.05 -13.68
CA SER A 108 9.59 -19.81 -12.54
C SER A 108 10.62 -20.84 -12.96
N THR A 109 11.32 -21.40 -11.99
CA THR A 109 12.10 -22.63 -12.19
C THR A 109 11.17 -23.85 -12.31
N TYR A 110 11.73 -25.00 -12.73
CA TYR A 110 10.99 -26.24 -12.99
C TYR A 110 11.39 -27.37 -12.02
N LYS A 111 11.31 -27.12 -10.71
CA LYS A 111 11.36 -28.18 -9.70
C LYS A 111 10.05 -28.95 -9.69
N ALA A 112 10.14 -30.24 -9.42
CA ALA A 112 8.99 -31.10 -9.21
C ALA A 112 8.72 -31.22 -7.70
N CYS A 113 7.57 -30.73 -7.26
CA CYS A 113 7.06 -30.91 -5.90
C CYS A 113 5.78 -31.75 -5.92
N ALA A 114 5.19 -32.00 -4.74
CA ALA A 114 3.92 -32.67 -4.62
C ALA A 114 2.81 -31.91 -5.39
N PRO A 115 1.82 -32.60 -5.98
CA PRO A 115 0.77 -31.98 -6.79
C PRO A 115 0.03 -30.83 -6.09
N GLU A 116 -0.18 -30.93 -4.78
CA GLU A 116 -0.87 -29.94 -3.96
C GLU A 116 -0.05 -28.64 -3.88
N VAL A 117 1.26 -28.76 -3.67
CA VAL A 117 2.20 -27.63 -3.64
C VAL A 117 2.27 -26.94 -5.01
N MET A 118 2.22 -27.72 -6.09
CA MET A 118 2.18 -27.19 -7.46
C MET A 118 0.86 -26.45 -7.74
N ALA A 119 -0.26 -26.92 -7.17
CA ALA A 119 -1.55 -26.24 -7.30
C ALA A 119 -1.57 -24.90 -6.54
N GLU A 120 -0.99 -24.85 -5.34
CA GLU A 120 -0.81 -23.60 -4.58
C GLU A 120 0.06 -22.59 -5.34
N GLU A 121 1.17 -23.06 -5.92
CA GLU A 121 2.05 -22.22 -6.74
C GLU A 121 1.33 -21.65 -7.95
N LYS A 122 0.54 -22.48 -8.65
CA LYS A 122 -0.28 -22.02 -9.76
C LYS A 122 -1.30 -20.96 -9.32
N ALA A 123 -1.98 -21.17 -8.18
CA ALA A 123 -2.93 -20.20 -7.66
C ALA A 123 -2.27 -18.86 -7.32
N LEU A 124 -1.07 -18.89 -6.73
CA LEU A 124 -0.27 -17.70 -6.46
C LEU A 124 0.03 -16.93 -7.76
N PHE A 125 0.50 -17.61 -8.80
CA PHE A 125 0.82 -16.96 -10.09
C PHE A 125 -0.42 -16.42 -10.79
N ASP A 126 -1.52 -17.18 -10.77
CA ASP A 126 -2.79 -16.74 -11.33
C ASP A 126 -3.33 -15.50 -10.58
N ALA A 127 -3.17 -15.42 -9.26
CA ALA A 127 -3.54 -14.24 -8.47
C ALA A 127 -2.62 -13.04 -8.77
N LEU A 128 -1.30 -13.24 -8.84
CA LEU A 128 -0.37 -12.17 -9.22
C LEU A 128 -0.70 -11.60 -10.61
N ALA A 129 -1.07 -12.45 -11.58
CA ALA A 129 -1.47 -12.02 -12.91
C ALA A 129 -2.78 -11.18 -12.93
N ARG A 130 -3.62 -11.28 -11.90
CA ARG A 130 -4.85 -10.49 -11.74
C ARG A 130 -4.66 -9.20 -10.93
N ALA A 131 -3.47 -8.97 -10.37
CA ALA A 131 -3.17 -7.80 -9.57
C ALA A 131 -3.52 -6.50 -10.30
N ALA A 132 -4.26 -5.62 -9.62
CA ALA A 132 -4.68 -4.32 -10.14
C ALA A 132 -4.36 -3.17 -9.20
N SER A 133 -4.49 -3.37 -7.89
CA SER A 133 -4.14 -2.39 -6.88
C SER A 133 -3.46 -3.03 -5.68
N TYR A 134 -2.71 -2.22 -4.92
CA TYR A 134 -2.09 -2.66 -3.68
C TYR A 134 -2.32 -1.65 -2.54
N ASN A 135 -2.32 -2.17 -1.31
CA ASN A 135 -2.33 -1.37 -0.11
C ASN A 135 -1.30 -1.92 0.88
N VAL A 136 -0.54 -1.02 1.52
CA VAL A 136 0.38 -1.38 2.60
C VAL A 136 -0.04 -0.65 3.86
N GLU A 137 -0.39 -1.40 4.89
CA GLU A 137 -0.87 -0.86 6.16
C GLU A 137 -0.44 -1.76 7.32
N ALA A 138 0.09 -1.14 8.39
CA ALA A 138 0.48 -1.85 9.62
C ALA A 138 1.33 -3.12 9.39
N GLY A 139 2.29 -3.07 8.45
CA GLY A 139 3.18 -4.19 8.14
C GLY A 139 2.53 -5.32 7.33
N LYS A 140 1.35 -5.06 6.73
CA LYS A 140 0.67 -5.98 5.82
C LYS A 140 0.58 -5.39 4.42
N LEU A 141 0.85 -6.21 3.43
CA LEU A 141 0.60 -5.90 2.02
C LEU A 141 -0.66 -6.65 1.59
N THR A 142 -1.57 -5.95 0.92
CA THR A 142 -2.77 -6.52 0.31
C THR A 142 -2.77 -6.17 -1.16
N ILE A 143 -2.99 -7.17 -2.03
CA ILE A 143 -3.18 -6.95 -3.47
C ILE A 143 -4.60 -7.33 -3.83
N SER A 144 -5.25 -6.47 -4.62
CA SER A 144 -6.63 -6.64 -5.06
C SER A 144 -6.74 -6.74 -6.58
N ASP A 145 -7.80 -7.40 -7.03
CA ASP A 145 -8.18 -7.49 -8.44
C ASP A 145 -8.84 -6.19 -8.95
N LYS A 146 -9.20 -6.17 -10.24
CA LYS A 146 -9.84 -5.01 -10.90
C LYS A 146 -11.19 -4.60 -10.31
N VAL A 147 -11.85 -5.49 -9.56
CA VAL A 147 -13.13 -5.20 -8.91
C VAL A 147 -12.96 -4.89 -7.42
N GLY A 148 -11.71 -4.76 -6.94
CA GLY A 148 -11.38 -4.38 -5.56
C GLY A 148 -11.47 -5.53 -4.56
N ARG A 149 -11.54 -6.79 -5.02
CA ARG A 149 -11.51 -7.94 -4.11
C ARG A 149 -10.07 -8.28 -3.77
N GLU A 150 -9.81 -8.54 -2.49
CA GLU A 150 -8.53 -9.06 -2.03
C GLU A 150 -8.26 -10.42 -2.66
N ILE A 151 -7.11 -10.54 -3.33
CA ILE A 151 -6.67 -11.80 -3.93
C ILE A 151 -5.36 -12.33 -3.35
N LEU A 152 -4.57 -11.47 -2.72
CA LEU A 152 -3.34 -11.84 -2.02
C LEU A 152 -3.18 -10.99 -0.76
N ARG A 153 -2.69 -11.64 0.30
CA ARG A 153 -2.27 -10.96 1.53
C ARG A 153 -0.88 -11.44 1.92
N PHE A 154 -0.11 -10.50 2.44
CA PHE A 154 1.24 -10.75 2.89
C PHE A 154 1.53 -10.03 4.21
N SER A 155 2.47 -10.57 4.96
CA SER A 155 3.09 -9.96 6.13
C SER A 155 4.52 -9.55 5.81
N ALA A 156 5.00 -8.46 6.40
CA ALA A 156 6.40 -8.09 6.30
C ALA A 156 7.26 -9.20 6.92
N ALA A 157 8.26 -9.69 6.17
CA ALA A 157 9.27 -10.57 6.73
C ALA A 157 9.99 -9.82 7.87
N SER A 158 10.06 -10.46 9.04
CA SER A 158 10.75 -9.94 10.23
C SER A 158 12.27 -9.96 10.07
#